data_AF-A0A0G1NIM9-F1
#
_entry.id   AF-A0A0G1NIM9-F1
#
_cell.length_a   1.000
_cell.length_b   1.000
_cell.length_c   1.000
_cell.angle_alpha   90.00
_cell.angle_beta   90.00
_cell.angle_gamma   90.00
#
_symmetry.space_group_name_H-M   'P 1'
#
loop_
_entity.id
_entity.type
_entity.pdbx_description
1 polymer ?
#
loop_
_entity_poly.entity_id
_entity_poly.type
_entity_poly.pdbx_seq_one_letter_code
_entity_poly.pdbx_strand_id
1 'polypeptide(L)'
;MNMQTVMKILGMLVLWSLVFGMMVLVDPILVRDIGWERSYLPMVGLFGLAIVYTVGWLSKSLIKGLIIAGLGVVTWYLAINQLLYWFVGMGILVVVLVVLTFTKES
;
A
#
# COMPACT_ATOMS: atom_id res chain seq x y z
N MET A 1 20.37 -7.90 15.86
CA MET A 1 19.73 -7.43 14.60
C MET A 1 20.72 -6.53 13.88
N ASN A 2 21.03 -6.77 12.60
CA ASN A 2 22.03 -5.97 11.86
C ASN A 2 21.51 -4.52 11.64
N MET A 3 22.40 -3.52 11.71
CA MET A 3 22.09 -2.09 11.48
C MET A 3 21.36 -1.85 10.15
N GLN A 4 21.70 -2.61 9.10
CA GLN A 4 20.98 -2.56 7.82
C GLN A 4 19.51 -3.01 7.91
N THR A 5 19.19 -3.94 8.81
CA THR A 5 17.82 -4.41 9.01
C THR A 5 16.99 -3.37 9.77
N VAL A 6 17.60 -2.72 10.77
CA VAL A 6 16.98 -1.61 11.52
C VAL A 6 16.58 -0.47 10.57
N MET A 7 17.51 -0.05 9.69
CA MET A 7 17.26 1.03 8.73
C MET A 7 16.12 0.70 7.75
N LYS A 8 16.02 -0.56 7.31
CA LYS A 8 14.91 -1.02 6.45
C LYS A 8 13.57 -0.94 7.18
N ILE A 9 13.50 -1.42 8.42
CA ILE A 9 12.28 -1.38 9.24
C ILE A 9 11.84 0.08 9.48
N LEU A 10 12.78 0.96 9.85
CA LEU A 10 12.49 2.39 10.03
C LEU A 10 11.99 3.03 8.72
N GLY A 11 12.62 2.72 7.58
CA GLY A 11 12.16 3.18 6.27
C GLY A 11 10.74 2.74 5.94
N MET A 12 10.38 1.48 6.26
CA MET A 12 9.01 0.98 6.09
C MET A 12 8.02 1.70 6.99
N LEU A 13 8.36 1.89 8.27
CA LEU A 13 7.49 2.58 9.21
C LEU A 13 7.19 4.01 8.75
N VAL A 14 8.20 4.73 8.26
CA VAL A 14 8.02 6.08 7.72
C VAL A 14 7.14 6.09 6.47
N LEU A 15 7.40 5.21 5.50
CA LEU A 15 6.62 5.08 4.27
C LEU A 15 5.14 4.79 4.55
N TRP A 16 4.86 3.80 5.41
CA TRP A 16 3.49 3.44 5.78
C TRP A 16 2.80 4.50 6.64
N SER A 17 3.53 5.22 7.49
CA SER A 17 2.97 6.34 8.26
C SER A 17 2.57 7.50 7.36
N LEU A 18 3.35 7.80 6.31
CA LEU A 18 3.00 8.82 5.32
C LEU A 18 1.75 8.41 4.53
N VAL A 19 1.68 7.16 4.10
CA VAL A 19 0.50 6.59 3.43
C VAL A 19 -0.72 6.71 4.34
N PHE A 20 -0.63 6.26 5.60
CA PHE A 20 -1.75 6.31 6.55
C PHE A 20 -2.18 7.75 6.88
N GLY A 21 -1.22 8.66 7.08
CA GLY A 21 -1.50 10.08 7.31
C GLY A 21 -2.25 10.71 6.14
N MET A 22 -1.88 10.38 4.90
CA MET A 22 -2.64 10.82 3.73
C MET A 22 -4.02 10.16 3.66
N MET A 23 -4.14 8.86 3.98
CA MET A 23 -5.44 8.16 3.99
C MET A 23 -6.44 8.73 4.99
N VAL A 24 -5.97 9.15 6.17
CA VAL A 24 -6.83 9.77 7.19
C VAL A 24 -7.28 11.17 6.78
N LEU A 25 -6.42 11.95 6.12
CA LEU A 25 -6.72 13.31 5.69
C LEU A 25 -7.57 13.36 4.41
N VAL A 26 -7.57 12.28 3.64
CA VAL A 26 -8.14 12.21 2.30
C VAL A 26 -9.18 11.10 2.30
N ASP A 27 -10.39 11.40 2.78
CA ASP A 27 -11.53 10.49 2.62
C ASP A 27 -11.80 10.32 1.11
N PRO A 28 -11.68 9.10 0.56
CA PRO A 28 -11.90 8.86 -0.87
C PRO A 28 -13.29 9.30 -1.36
N ILE A 29 -14.28 9.22 -0.48
CA ILE A 29 -15.66 9.64 -0.77
C ILE A 29 -15.69 11.16 -0.92
N LEU A 30 -15.08 11.87 0.04
CA LEU A 30 -14.99 13.32 0.01
C LEU A 30 -14.28 13.78 -1.27
N VAL A 31 -13.12 13.20 -1.62
CA VAL A 31 -12.36 13.56 -2.83
C VAL A 31 -13.17 13.44 -4.12
N ARG A 32 -13.98 12.39 -4.24
CA ARG A 32 -14.87 12.20 -5.40
C ARG A 32 -15.90 13.32 -5.45
N ASP A 33 -16.49 13.66 -4.32
CA ASP A 33 -17.56 14.65 -4.23
C ASP A 33 -17.07 16.09 -4.50
N ILE A 34 -15.79 16.41 -4.18
CA ILE A 34 -15.16 17.70 -4.53
C ILE A 34 -14.58 17.73 -5.95
N GLY A 35 -14.67 16.64 -6.73
CA GLY A 35 -14.11 16.56 -8.09
C GLY A 35 -12.58 16.67 -8.13
N TRP A 36 -11.91 16.34 -7.03
CA TRP A 36 -10.46 16.54 -6.88
C TRP A 36 -9.66 15.32 -7.28
N GLU A 37 -10.04 14.70 -8.40
CA GLU A 37 -9.51 13.43 -8.87
C GLU A 37 -7.99 13.45 -9.12
N ARG A 38 -7.41 14.60 -9.48
CA ARG A 38 -5.95 14.66 -9.70
C ARG A 38 -5.14 14.66 -8.40
N SER A 39 -5.77 15.00 -7.27
CA SER A 39 -5.09 15.08 -5.97
C SER A 39 -4.77 13.70 -5.37
N TYR A 40 -5.44 12.63 -5.83
CA TYR A 40 -5.16 11.27 -5.36
C TYR A 40 -3.99 10.59 -6.10
N LEU A 41 -3.55 11.08 -7.26
CA LEU A 41 -2.45 10.46 -8.03
C LEU A 41 -1.13 10.34 -7.23
N PRO A 42 -0.68 11.37 -6.49
CA PRO A 42 0.50 11.26 -5.63
C PRO A 42 0.32 10.23 -4.52
N MET A 43 -0.89 10.14 -3.97
CA MET A 43 -1.22 9.20 -2.90
C MET A 43 -1.22 7.75 -3.40
N VAL A 44 -1.82 7.50 -4.57
CA VAL A 44 -1.78 6.20 -5.25
C VAL A 44 -0.34 5.80 -5.57
N GLY A 45 0.49 6.76 -6.01
CA GLY A 45 1.91 6.55 -6.25
C GLY A 45 2.68 6.16 -4.97
N LEU A 46 2.48 6.90 -3.88
CA LEU A 46 3.10 6.59 -2.58
C LEU A 46 2.64 5.24 -2.02
N PHE A 47 1.37 4.91 -2.17
CA PHE A 47 0.82 3.61 -1.78
C PHE A 47 1.46 2.47 -2.59
N GLY A 48 1.53 2.63 -3.91
CA GLY A 48 2.21 1.67 -4.79
C GLY A 48 3.67 1.48 -4.41
N LEU A 49 4.41 2.57 -4.16
CA LEU A 49 5.82 2.51 -3.73
C LEU A 49 5.98 1.80 -2.38
N ALA A 50 5.11 2.07 -1.41
CA ALA A 50 5.13 1.39 -0.13
C ALA A 50 4.93 -0.13 -0.29
N ILE A 51 4.02 -0.55 -1.17
CA ILE A 51 3.79 -1.97 -1.48
C ILE A 51 5.00 -2.60 -2.18
N VAL A 52 5.55 -1.96 -3.22
CA VAL A 52 6.73 -2.49 -3.94
C VAL A 52 7.90 -2.66 -2.98
N TYR A 53 8.16 -1.66 -2.15
CA TYR A 53 9.23 -1.73 -1.16
C TYR A 53 9.00 -2.84 -0.14
N THR A 54 7.76 -3.00 0.33
CA THR A 54 7.39 -3.98 1.33
C THR A 54 7.49 -5.40 0.82
N VAL A 55 6.81 -5.68 -0.28
CA VAL A 55 6.84 -6.98 -0.93
C VAL A 55 8.23 -7.30 -1.44
N GLY A 56 8.93 -6.34 -2.06
CA GLY A 56 10.30 -6.53 -2.55
C GLY A 56 11.25 -6.97 -1.45
N TRP A 57 11.10 -6.43 -0.23
CA TRP A 57 11.87 -6.88 0.93
C TRP A 57 11.43 -8.26 1.45
N LEU A 58 10.11 -8.49 1.56
CA LEU A 58 9.56 -9.76 2.05
C LEU A 58 9.90 -10.92 1.10
N SER A 59 9.57 -10.79 -0.18
CA SER A 59 9.70 -11.84 -1.18
C SER A 59 11.03 -11.83 -1.95
N LYS A 60 11.96 -10.91 -1.64
CA LYS A 60 13.25 -10.71 -2.34
C LYS A 60 13.10 -10.54 -3.86
N SER A 61 11.94 -10.05 -4.32
CA SER A 61 11.60 -9.96 -5.75
C SER A 61 10.86 -8.66 -6.05
N LEU A 62 11.50 -7.79 -6.82
CA LEU A 62 10.90 -6.54 -7.27
C LEU A 62 9.65 -6.77 -8.14
N ILE A 63 9.68 -7.80 -8.99
CA ILE A 63 8.58 -8.14 -9.91
C ILE A 63 7.31 -8.49 -9.12
N LYS A 64 7.42 -9.33 -8.09
CA LYS A 64 6.28 -9.65 -7.20
C LYS A 64 5.74 -8.38 -6.53
N GLY A 65 6.63 -7.47 -6.13
CA GLY A 65 6.25 -6.17 -5.56
C GLY A 65 5.48 -5.29 -6.54
N LEU A 66 5.90 -5.22 -7.80
CA LEU A 66 5.22 -4.47 -8.84
C LEU A 66 3.82 -5.05 -9.14
N ILE A 67 3.69 -6.39 -9.20
CA ILE A 67 2.39 -7.05 -9.43
C ILE A 67 1.43 -6.73 -8.29
N ILE A 68 1.87 -6.87 -7.03
CA ILE A 68 1.02 -6.62 -5.87
C ILE A 68 0.72 -5.12 -5.72
N ALA A 69 1.66 -4.25 -6.07
CA ALA A 69 1.39 -2.81 -6.14
C ALA A 69 0.33 -2.49 -7.18
N GLY A 70 0.37 -3.11 -8.36
CA GLY A 70 -0.69 -3.00 -9.38
C GLY A 70 -2.05 -3.43 -8.82
N LEU A 71 -2.13 -4.56 -8.14
CA LEU A 71 -3.36 -5.02 -7.48
C LEU A 71 -3.83 -4.07 -6.36
N GLY A 72 -2.89 -3.51 -5.60
CA GLY A 72 -3.17 -2.48 -4.60
C GLY A 72 -3.76 -1.21 -5.22
N VAL A 73 -3.20 -0.74 -6.33
CA VAL A 73 -3.72 0.42 -7.07
C VAL A 73 -5.11 0.14 -7.64
N VAL A 74 -5.36 -1.07 -8.17
CA VAL A 74 -6.69 -1.46 -8.67
C VAL A 74 -7.71 -1.47 -7.54
N THR A 75 -7.40 -2.09 -6.40
CA THR A 75 -8.30 -2.11 -5.24
C THR A 75 -8.56 -0.70 -4.69
N TRP A 76 -7.55 0.16 -4.71
CA TRP A 76 -7.69 1.58 -4.38
C TRP A 76 -8.64 2.31 -5.35
N TYR A 77 -8.48 2.09 -6.65
CA TYR A 77 -9.34 2.67 -7.67
C TYR A 77 -10.80 2.22 -7.53
N LEU A 78 -11.02 0.93 -7.25
CA LEU A 78 -12.35 0.41 -6.94
C LEU A 78 -12.94 1.06 -5.67
N ALA A 79 -12.09 1.38 -4.69
CA ALA A 79 -12.51 2.06 -3.48
C ALA A 79 -12.95 3.51 -3.70
N ILE A 80 -12.23 4.26 -4.53
CA ILE A 80 -12.63 5.63 -4.94
C ILE A 80 -14.00 5.61 -5.64
N ASN A 81 -14.25 4.59 -6.47
CA ASN A 81 -15.51 4.44 -7.19
C ASN A 81 -16.65 3.85 -6.34
N GLN A 82 -16.45 3.62 -5.03
CA GLN A 82 -17.42 2.99 -4.11
C GLN A 82 -17.86 1.57 -4.52
N LEU A 83 -17.15 0.92 -5.45
CA LEU A 83 -17.37 -0.48 -5.83
C LEU A 83 -16.83 -1.44 -4.78
N LEU A 84 -15.90 -0.95 -3.96
CA LEU A 84 -15.31 -1.65 -2.84
C LEU A 84 -15.23 -0.66 -1.68
N TYR A 85 -15.51 -1.10 -0.46
CA TYR A 85 -15.15 -0.29 0.69
C TYR A 85 -13.61 -0.28 0.86
N TRP A 86 -13.03 0.89 1.11
CA TRP A 86 -11.56 1.05 1.20
C TRP A 86 -10.93 0.14 2.28
N PHE A 87 -11.65 -0.12 3.38
CA PHE A 87 -11.22 -1.04 4.44
C PHE A 87 -11.14 -2.50 3.97
N VAL A 88 -11.96 -2.90 2.99
CA VAL A 88 -11.88 -4.23 2.36
C VAL A 88 -10.62 -4.33 1.51
N GLY A 89 -10.28 -3.27 0.74
CA GLY A 89 -9.05 -3.21 -0.04
C GLY A 89 -7.79 -3.32 0.83
N MET A 90 -7.78 -2.60 1.95
CA MET A 90 -6.71 -2.71 2.95
C MET A 90 -6.64 -4.10 3.59
N GLY A 91 -7.80 -4.71 3.89
CA GLY A 91 -7.86 -6.07 4.42
C GLY A 91 -7.24 -7.12 3.49
N ILE A 92 -7.57 -7.05 2.19
CA ILE A 92 -6.95 -7.91 1.16
C ILE A 92 -5.44 -7.72 1.15
N LEU A 93 -4.98 -6.47 1.20
CA LEU A 93 -3.56 -6.16 1.15
C LEU A 93 -2.80 -6.69 2.38
N VAL A 94 -3.38 -6.56 3.57
CA VAL A 94 -2.83 -7.12 4.82
C VAL A 94 -2.74 -8.64 4.73
N VAL A 95 -3.80 -9.32 4.28
CA VAL A 95 -3.80 -10.78 4.12
C VAL A 95 -2.69 -11.22 3.16
N VAL A 96 -2.50 -10.53 2.03
CA VAL A 96 -1.43 -10.81 1.07
C VAL A 96 -0.04 -10.66 1.73
N LEU A 97 0.19 -9.57 2.46
CA LEU A 97 1.45 -9.36 3.17
C LEU A 97 1.71 -10.42 4.25
N VAL A 98 0.66 -10.84 4.96
CA VAL A 98 0.72 -11.89 5.97
C VAL A 98 1.07 -13.24 5.34
N VAL A 99 0.40 -13.62 4.26
CA VAL A 99 0.68 -14.86 3.51
C VAL A 99 2.11 -14.87 2.98
N LEU A 100 2.59 -13.75 2.43
CA LEU A 100 3.98 -13.63 1.98
C LEU A 100 4.99 -13.76 3.11
N THR A 101 4.62 -13.36 4.33
CA THR A 101 5.49 -13.48 5.50
C THR A 101 5.58 -14.95 5.93
N PHE A 102 4.46 -15.67 6.02
CA PHE A 102 4.43 -17.07 6.45
C PHE A 102 5.00 -18.03 5.40
N THR A 103 4.83 -17.76 4.11
CA THR A 103 5.42 -18.58 3.03
C THR A 103 6.93 -18.42 2.90
N LYS A 104 7.55 -17.47 3.60
CA LYS A 104 8.99 -17.29 3.64
C LYS A 104 9.68 -18.20 4.65
N GLU A 105 8.94 -18.72 5.63
CA GLU A 105 9.46 -19.55 6.72
C GLU A 105 9.37 -21.07 6.43
N SER A 106 8.68 -21.46 5.35
CA SER A 106 8.61 -22.84 4.83
C SER A 106 9.61 -23.09 3.70
#